data_AF-A0A6I6G5E9-F1
#
_entry.id   AF-A0A6I6G5E9-F1
#
_cell.length_a   1.000
_cell.length_b   1.000
_cell.length_c   1.000
_cell.angle_alpha   90.00
_cell.angle_beta   90.00
_cell.angle_gamma   90.00
#
_symmetry.space_group_name_H-M   'P 1'
#
loop_
_entity.id
_entity.type
_entity.pdbx_description
1 polymer ?
#
loop_
_entity_poly.entity_id
_entity_poly.type
_entity_poly.pdbx_seq_one_letter_code
_entity_poly.pdbx_strand_id
1 'polypeptide(L)'
;MNIQTFESKQSLGKDAGAKTVAIIKDAIHQKGNANIILATGSSQFETLNFLIQDTTIDWSKVTMFHLDEYIGISSNHSASFRKYLTERFLSNVPQLQNVYLINGDTDATAECERLQALIKNHPIDVALVGIGENGHLAFNDPPADFETEEPFIVVALDIACRQQQMKEGWFAHIDEVPTHAISMSIKQILKSASIICSVPDARKAQAVYNTITQPVSPLYPASILRNHPNTYVYLDTESASLLPSNL
;
A
#
# COMPACT_ATOMS: atom_id res chain seq x y z
N MET A 1 6.53 6.76 -15.11
CA MET A 1 5.48 7.19 -14.15
C MET A 1 4.45 8.02 -14.89
N ASN A 2 3.16 7.72 -14.71
CA ASN A 2 2.04 8.45 -15.29
C ASN A 2 1.29 9.14 -14.13
N ILE A 3 1.12 10.46 -14.19
CA ILE A 3 0.49 11.24 -13.12
C ILE A 3 -0.85 11.77 -13.66
N GLN A 4 -1.91 11.62 -12.87
CA GLN A 4 -3.24 12.10 -13.19
C GLN A 4 -3.84 12.82 -11.98
N THR A 5 -4.41 14.00 -12.23
CA THR A 5 -5.05 14.82 -11.20
C THR A 5 -6.55 14.88 -11.44
N PHE A 6 -7.32 14.68 -10.39
CA PHE A 6 -8.77 14.63 -10.41
C PHE A 6 -9.38 15.68 -9.48
N GLU A 7 -10.64 16.06 -9.72
CA GLU A 7 -11.33 17.08 -8.92
C GLU A 7 -11.62 16.62 -7.48
N SER A 8 -11.63 15.31 -7.22
CA SER A 8 -12.01 14.76 -5.93
C SER A 8 -11.42 13.38 -5.69
N LYS A 9 -11.30 12.99 -4.41
CA LYS A 9 -10.93 11.63 -4.02
C LYS A 9 -11.83 10.54 -4.62
N GLN A 10 -13.11 10.83 -4.87
CA GLN A 10 -14.06 9.88 -5.48
C GLN A 10 -13.75 9.65 -6.96
N SER A 11 -13.52 10.74 -7.72
CA SER A 11 -13.17 10.62 -9.14
C SER A 11 -11.79 9.99 -9.33
N LEU A 12 -10.84 10.33 -8.46
CA LEU A 12 -9.53 9.67 -8.32
C LEU A 12 -9.68 8.16 -8.09
N GLY A 13 -10.41 7.77 -7.03
CA GLY A 13 -10.59 6.37 -6.65
C GLY A 13 -11.29 5.54 -7.72
N LYS A 14 -12.23 6.14 -8.45
CA LYS A 14 -12.89 5.51 -9.61
C LYS A 14 -11.88 5.16 -10.70
N ASP A 15 -11.01 6.08 -11.10
CA ASP A 15 -10.06 5.85 -12.19
C ASP A 15 -8.94 4.89 -11.77
N ALA A 16 -8.42 5.06 -10.56
CA ALA A 16 -7.45 4.13 -9.96
C ALA A 16 -8.03 2.71 -9.86
N GLY A 17 -9.28 2.60 -9.42
CA GLY A 17 -10.01 1.34 -9.34
C GLY A 17 -10.22 0.69 -10.71
N ALA A 18 -10.68 1.46 -11.70
CA ALA A 18 -10.90 0.98 -13.06
C ALA A 18 -9.60 0.46 -13.70
N LYS A 19 -8.48 1.16 -13.52
CA LYS A 19 -7.16 0.70 -13.99
C LYS A 19 -6.74 -0.58 -13.30
N THR A 20 -6.96 -0.69 -11.99
CA THR A 20 -6.66 -1.89 -11.20
C THR A 20 -7.47 -3.10 -11.70
N VAL A 21 -8.79 -2.93 -11.89
CA VAL A 21 -9.68 -3.96 -12.44
C VAL A 21 -9.19 -4.44 -13.80
N ALA A 22 -8.81 -3.53 -14.68
CA ALA A 22 -8.28 -3.87 -16.00
C ALA A 22 -7.01 -4.73 -15.89
N ILE A 23 -6.05 -4.35 -15.05
CA ILE A 23 -4.80 -5.12 -14.87
C ILE A 23 -5.08 -6.52 -14.31
N ILE A 24 -5.97 -6.64 -13.31
CA ILE A 24 -6.35 -7.94 -12.73
C ILE A 24 -6.97 -8.83 -13.80
N LYS A 25 -7.91 -8.31 -14.59
CA LYS A 25 -8.60 -9.07 -15.64
C LYS A 25 -7.65 -9.49 -16.76
N ASP A 26 -6.73 -8.61 -17.16
CA ASP A 26 -5.72 -8.93 -18.16
C ASP A 26 -4.76 -10.03 -17.65
N ALA A 27 -4.33 -9.97 -16.40
CA ALA A 27 -3.51 -11.02 -15.78
C ALA A 27 -4.24 -12.37 -15.73
N ILE A 28 -5.50 -12.37 -15.28
CA ILE A 28 -6.34 -13.58 -15.29
C ILE A 28 -6.50 -14.13 -16.71
N HIS A 29 -6.75 -13.26 -17.70
CA HIS A 29 -6.93 -13.69 -19.08
C HIS A 29 -5.65 -14.30 -19.67
N GLN A 30 -4.49 -13.72 -19.39
CA GLN A 30 -3.20 -14.15 -19.97
C GLN A 30 -2.56 -15.33 -19.23
N LYS A 31 -2.71 -15.39 -17.90
CA LYS A 31 -1.97 -16.31 -17.01
C LYS A 31 -2.87 -17.28 -16.27
N GLY A 32 -4.19 -17.07 -16.30
CA GLY A 32 -5.17 -17.86 -15.56
C GLY A 32 -5.32 -17.47 -14.09
N ASN A 33 -4.51 -16.55 -13.56
CA ASN A 33 -4.58 -16.01 -12.20
C ASN A 33 -4.00 -14.58 -12.16
N ALA A 34 -4.26 -13.88 -11.07
CA ALA A 34 -3.65 -12.58 -10.76
C ALA A 34 -3.15 -12.55 -9.31
N ASN A 35 -1.96 -11.98 -9.11
CA ASN A 35 -1.40 -11.73 -7.79
C ASN A 35 -1.41 -10.23 -7.49
N ILE A 36 -2.00 -9.83 -6.37
CA ILE A 36 -2.15 -8.42 -6.01
C ILE A 36 -1.55 -8.11 -4.64
N ILE A 37 -1.12 -6.87 -4.43
CA ILE A 37 -0.81 -6.33 -3.10
C ILE A 37 -1.84 -5.25 -2.76
N LEU A 38 -2.42 -5.31 -1.57
CA LEU A 38 -3.27 -4.24 -1.05
C LEU A 38 -2.62 -3.53 0.13
N ALA A 39 -2.62 -2.20 0.07
CA ALA A 39 -2.31 -1.31 1.19
C ALA A 39 -3.55 -1.01 2.04
N THR A 40 -3.30 -0.48 3.25
CA THR A 40 -4.31 0.11 4.12
C THR A 40 -4.32 1.63 4.02
N GLY A 41 -5.07 2.30 4.92
CA GLY A 41 -5.10 3.74 5.05
C GLY A 41 -6.21 4.43 4.25
N SER A 42 -6.55 5.65 4.68
CA SER A 42 -7.65 6.45 4.11
C SER A 42 -7.50 6.74 2.62
N SER A 43 -6.26 6.84 2.14
CA SER A 43 -5.95 7.06 0.72
C SER A 43 -6.47 5.95 -0.20
N GLN A 44 -6.71 4.75 0.33
CA GLN A 44 -7.18 3.60 -0.46
C GLN A 44 -8.70 3.48 -0.54
N PHE A 45 -9.46 4.21 0.29
CA PHE A 45 -10.89 3.93 0.51
C PHE A 45 -11.69 3.93 -0.79
N GLU A 46 -11.58 4.99 -1.59
CA GLU A 46 -12.37 5.12 -2.81
C GLU A 46 -11.91 4.15 -3.91
N THR A 47 -10.63 3.78 -3.93
CA THR A 47 -10.12 2.76 -4.85
C THR A 47 -10.68 1.38 -4.47
N LEU A 48 -10.57 0.98 -3.20
CA LEU A 48 -11.12 -0.29 -2.71
C LEU A 48 -12.65 -0.35 -2.85
N ASN A 49 -13.35 0.76 -2.58
CA ASN A 49 -14.80 0.87 -2.78
C ASN A 49 -15.19 0.60 -4.23
N PHE A 50 -14.38 1.02 -5.20
CA PHE A 50 -14.61 0.72 -6.61
C PHE A 50 -14.40 -0.78 -6.89
N LEU A 51 -13.29 -1.36 -6.40
CA LEU A 51 -12.99 -2.79 -6.59
C LEU A 51 -14.09 -3.70 -6.03
N ILE A 52 -14.61 -3.41 -4.83
CA ILE A 52 -15.62 -4.26 -4.17
C ILE A 52 -16.98 -4.21 -4.90
N GLN A 53 -17.22 -3.17 -5.69
CA GLN A 53 -18.43 -3.02 -6.51
C GLN A 53 -18.29 -3.67 -7.90
N ASP A 54 -17.08 -4.04 -8.32
CA ASP A 54 -16.86 -4.71 -9.60
C ASP A 54 -17.26 -6.19 -9.51
N THR A 55 -18.28 -6.55 -10.28
CA THR A 55 -18.80 -7.93 -10.37
C THR A 55 -18.17 -8.74 -11.50
N THR A 56 -17.17 -8.19 -12.18
CA THR A 56 -16.56 -8.78 -13.38
C THR A 56 -15.21 -9.44 -13.12
N ILE A 57 -14.59 -9.18 -11.96
CA ILE A 57 -13.40 -9.90 -11.49
C ILE A 57 -13.79 -11.30 -10.99
N ASP A 58 -13.08 -12.31 -11.48
CA ASP A 58 -13.13 -13.67 -10.94
C ASP A 58 -12.15 -13.79 -9.76
N TRP A 59 -12.61 -13.41 -8.56
CA TRP A 59 -11.79 -13.40 -7.35
C TRP A 59 -11.23 -14.78 -6.98
N SER A 60 -11.88 -15.87 -7.41
CA SER A 60 -11.39 -17.24 -7.18
C SER A 60 -10.05 -17.55 -7.87
N LYS A 61 -9.59 -16.64 -8.74
CA LYS A 61 -8.28 -16.67 -9.43
C LYS A 61 -7.31 -15.59 -8.94
N VAL A 62 -7.66 -14.88 -7.87
CA VAL A 62 -6.86 -13.80 -7.32
C VAL A 62 -6.19 -14.26 -6.03
N THR A 63 -4.87 -14.09 -5.96
CA THR A 63 -4.09 -14.23 -4.73
C THR A 63 -3.69 -12.85 -4.23
N MET A 64 -3.97 -12.55 -2.96
CA MET A 64 -3.70 -11.26 -2.34
C MET A 64 -2.60 -11.35 -1.29
N PHE A 65 -1.67 -10.39 -1.31
CA PHE A 65 -0.65 -10.18 -0.29
C PHE A 65 -0.89 -8.86 0.46
N HIS A 66 -0.74 -8.92 1.77
CA HIS A 66 -0.77 -7.75 2.63
C HIS A 66 0.55 -6.97 2.58
N LEU A 67 0.47 -5.65 2.61
CA LEU A 67 1.64 -4.78 2.51
C LEU A 67 2.42 -4.66 3.83
N ASP A 68 1.74 -4.51 4.96
CA ASP A 68 2.35 -4.25 6.27
C ASP A 68 1.42 -4.57 7.45
N GLU A 69 1.97 -4.85 8.63
CA GLU A 69 1.19 -5.01 9.88
C GLU A 69 2.07 -4.73 11.10
N TYR A 70 1.47 -4.22 12.17
CA TYR A 70 2.17 -4.02 13.43
C TYR A 70 2.57 -5.35 14.10
N ILE A 71 3.74 -5.37 14.74
CA ILE A 71 4.16 -6.51 15.55
C ILE A 71 3.52 -6.42 16.94
N GLY A 72 3.04 -7.54 17.46
CA GLY A 72 2.41 -7.68 18.76
C GLY A 72 0.97 -7.18 18.83
N ILE A 73 0.36 -6.85 17.68
CA ILE A 73 -1.05 -6.42 17.63
C ILE A 73 -1.98 -7.59 17.33
N SER A 74 -3.07 -7.71 18.10
CA SER A 74 -4.12 -8.68 17.81
C SER A 74 -4.87 -8.32 16.53
N SER A 75 -5.22 -9.32 15.72
CA SER A 75 -6.09 -9.15 14.54
C SER A 75 -7.48 -8.57 14.85
N ASN A 76 -7.91 -8.54 16.12
CA ASN A 76 -9.19 -7.96 16.53
C ASN A 76 -9.07 -6.50 16.99
N HIS A 77 -7.85 -6.00 17.15
CA HIS A 77 -7.58 -4.62 17.57
C HIS A 77 -8.05 -3.62 16.51
N SER A 78 -8.58 -2.47 16.92
CA SER A 78 -9.08 -1.43 16.01
C SER A 78 -8.01 -0.90 15.05
N ALA A 79 -6.78 -0.80 15.53
CA ALA A 79 -5.61 -0.36 14.74
C ALA A 79 -4.99 -1.47 13.87
N SER A 80 -5.46 -2.72 13.94
CA SER A 80 -4.89 -3.82 13.14
C SER A 80 -5.19 -3.64 11.66
N PHE A 81 -4.15 -3.74 10.83
CA PHE A 81 -4.30 -3.65 9.39
C PHE A 81 -4.95 -4.91 8.80
N ARG A 82 -4.77 -6.07 9.45
CA ARG A 82 -5.56 -7.28 9.16
C ARG A 82 -7.05 -7.07 9.35
N LYS A 83 -7.45 -6.46 10.47
CA LYS A 83 -8.86 -6.14 10.72
C LYS A 83 -9.40 -5.21 9.66
N TYR A 84 -8.66 -4.14 9.38
CA TYR A 84 -9.00 -3.15 8.36
C TYR A 84 -9.29 -3.81 7.01
N LEU A 85 -8.39 -4.65 6.48
CA LEU A 85 -8.58 -5.31 5.19
C LEU A 85 -9.70 -6.33 5.21
N THR A 86 -9.85 -7.04 6.34
CA THR A 86 -10.93 -8.01 6.53
C THR A 86 -12.28 -7.33 6.41
N GLU A 87 -12.50 -6.24 7.15
CA GLU A 87 -13.79 -5.55 7.21
C GLU A 87 -14.08 -4.74 5.93
N ARG A 88 -13.06 -4.12 5.33
CA ARG A 88 -13.26 -3.19 4.21
C ARG A 88 -13.14 -3.82 2.84
N PHE A 89 -12.46 -4.95 2.72
CA PHE A 89 -12.24 -5.59 1.43
C PHE A 89 -12.67 -7.05 1.43
N LEU A 90 -12.02 -7.90 2.23
CA LEU A 90 -12.20 -9.36 2.14
C LEU A 90 -13.63 -9.83 2.44
N SER A 91 -14.35 -9.12 3.33
CA SER A 91 -15.75 -9.44 3.65
C SER A 91 -16.75 -8.93 2.60
N ASN A 92 -16.30 -8.12 1.64
CA ASN A 92 -17.15 -7.45 0.64
C ASN A 92 -16.93 -7.96 -0.78
N VAL A 93 -16.01 -8.90 -1.00
CA VAL A 93 -15.77 -9.56 -2.28
C VAL A 93 -16.01 -11.07 -2.17
N PRO A 94 -16.34 -11.76 -3.27
CA PRO A 94 -16.29 -13.22 -3.32
C PRO A 94 -14.94 -13.76 -2.85
N GLN A 95 -14.93 -14.99 -2.35
CA GLN A 95 -13.73 -15.62 -1.82
C GLN A 95 -12.58 -15.61 -2.83
N LEU A 96 -11.43 -15.09 -2.37
CA LEU A 96 -10.18 -15.10 -3.15
C LEU A 96 -9.57 -16.50 -3.21
N GLN A 97 -8.72 -16.76 -4.21
CA GLN A 97 -7.95 -18.00 -4.30
C GLN A 97 -7.08 -18.22 -3.06
N ASN A 98 -6.30 -17.20 -2.70
CA ASN A 98 -5.47 -17.17 -1.51
C ASN A 98 -5.41 -15.75 -0.94
N VAL A 99 -5.27 -15.66 0.37
CA VAL A 99 -5.07 -14.39 1.08
C VAL A 99 -3.91 -14.57 2.05
N TYR A 100 -2.84 -13.80 1.87
CA TYR A 100 -1.66 -13.82 2.71
C TYR A 100 -1.58 -12.53 3.52
N LEU A 101 -2.30 -12.55 4.65
CA LEU A 101 -2.15 -11.54 5.68
C LEU A 101 -0.87 -11.76 6.48
N ILE A 102 -0.22 -10.66 6.86
CA ILE A 102 0.91 -10.65 7.78
C ILE A 102 0.41 -10.90 9.20
N ASN A 103 0.91 -11.94 9.87
CA ASN A 103 0.55 -12.27 11.23
C ASN A 103 1.42 -11.52 12.25
N GLY A 104 0.89 -10.40 12.77
CA GLY A 104 1.54 -9.61 13.81
C GLY A 104 1.63 -10.29 15.19
N ASP A 105 0.92 -11.40 15.44
CA ASP A 105 0.89 -12.07 16.75
C ASP A 105 2.03 -13.10 16.94
N THR A 106 2.77 -13.41 15.88
CA THR A 106 3.82 -14.45 15.87
C THR A 106 5.23 -13.85 15.89
N ASP A 107 6.24 -14.71 16.00
CA ASP A 107 7.64 -14.28 15.82
C ASP A 107 7.82 -13.61 14.45
N ALA A 108 8.30 -12.38 14.47
CA ALA A 108 8.34 -11.54 13.28
C ALA A 108 9.33 -12.05 12.23
N THR A 109 10.44 -12.68 12.66
CA THR A 109 11.44 -13.24 11.75
C THR A 109 10.86 -14.44 11.02
N ALA A 110 10.26 -15.38 11.75
CA ALA A 110 9.61 -16.55 11.17
C ALA A 110 8.45 -16.16 10.24
N GLU A 111 7.70 -15.11 10.58
CA GLU A 111 6.63 -14.60 9.72
C GLU A 111 7.16 -13.97 8.42
N CYS A 112 8.25 -13.20 8.50
CA CYS A 112 8.93 -12.70 7.30
C CYS A 112 9.39 -13.86 6.42
N GLU A 113 10.08 -14.85 6.98
CA GLU A 113 10.54 -16.05 6.24
C GLU A 113 9.39 -16.79 5.54
N ARG A 114 8.25 -16.95 6.23
CA ARG A 114 7.04 -17.55 5.66
C ARG A 114 6.53 -16.76 4.46
N LEU A 115 6.37 -15.45 4.61
CA LEU A 115 5.87 -14.58 3.54
C LEU A 115 6.84 -14.49 2.36
N GLN A 116 8.15 -14.49 2.62
CA GLN A 116 9.20 -14.53 1.59
C GLN A 116 9.12 -15.82 0.76
N ALA A 117 8.94 -16.97 1.40
CA ALA A 117 8.77 -18.24 0.70
C ALA A 117 7.52 -18.27 -0.17
N LEU A 118 6.43 -17.64 0.29
CA LEU A 118 5.19 -17.53 -0.47
C LEU A 118 5.34 -16.58 -1.67
N ILE A 119 5.75 -15.33 -1.45
CA ILE A 119 5.76 -14.30 -2.50
C ILE A 119 6.75 -14.60 -3.63
N LYS A 120 7.82 -15.36 -3.37
CA LYS A 120 8.80 -15.78 -4.39
C LYS A 120 8.16 -16.52 -5.57
N ASN A 121 7.04 -17.23 -5.34
CA ASN A 121 6.32 -17.99 -6.37
C ASN A 121 5.10 -17.25 -6.93
N HIS A 122 4.88 -16.00 -6.51
CA HIS A 122 3.72 -15.20 -6.90
C HIS A 122 4.19 -13.84 -7.45
N PRO A 123 4.65 -13.77 -8.71
CA PRO A 123 4.98 -12.50 -9.36
C PRO A 123 3.76 -11.58 -9.30
N ILE A 124 3.93 -10.40 -8.70
CA ILE A 124 2.83 -9.47 -8.45
C ILE A 124 2.45 -8.75 -9.75
N ASP A 125 1.17 -8.82 -10.12
CA ASP A 125 0.63 -8.13 -11.29
C ASP A 125 0.32 -6.67 -11.00
N VAL A 126 -0.24 -6.38 -9.83
CA VAL A 126 -0.53 -5.01 -9.41
C VAL A 126 -0.38 -4.81 -7.91
N ALA A 127 0.37 -3.78 -7.52
CA ALA A 127 0.43 -3.31 -6.14
C ALA A 127 -0.36 -2.00 -6.00
N LEU A 128 -1.30 -1.98 -5.06
CA LEU A 128 -1.98 -0.76 -4.64
C LEU A 128 -1.22 -0.19 -3.46
N VAL A 129 -0.74 1.04 -3.60
CA VAL A 129 0.06 1.74 -2.59
C VAL A 129 -0.47 3.16 -2.39
N GLY A 130 -0.07 3.78 -1.30
CA GLY A 130 -0.22 5.22 -1.06
C GLY A 130 1.12 5.84 -0.70
N ILE A 131 1.11 7.15 -0.45
CA ILE A 131 2.29 7.90 0.01
C ILE A 131 1.98 8.49 1.39
N GLY A 132 2.85 8.22 2.37
CA GLY A 132 2.80 8.83 3.71
C GLY A 132 3.01 10.33 3.71
N GLU A 133 2.64 11.03 4.78
CA GLU A 133 2.87 12.49 4.89
C GLU A 133 4.36 12.88 4.84
N ASN A 134 5.25 11.97 5.24
CA ASN A 134 6.71 12.11 5.13
C ASN A 134 7.29 11.49 3.83
N GLY A 135 6.45 10.97 2.94
CA GLY A 135 6.88 10.32 1.70
C GLY A 135 7.18 8.82 1.82
N HIS A 136 6.88 8.16 2.94
CA HIS A 136 7.06 6.71 3.07
C HIS A 136 6.19 5.91 2.09
N LEU A 137 6.63 4.67 1.84
CA LEU A 137 5.84 3.61 1.22
C LEU A 137 5.73 2.45 2.21
N ALA A 138 4.52 1.95 2.49
CA ALA A 138 4.30 1.03 3.61
C ALA A 138 4.89 1.63 4.92
N PHE A 139 5.54 0.84 5.79
CA PHE A 139 6.32 1.38 6.92
C PHE A 139 7.81 1.67 6.58
N ASN A 140 8.15 1.87 5.30
CA ASN A 140 9.51 2.28 4.91
C ASN A 140 9.66 3.80 5.08
N ASP A 141 9.80 4.25 6.33
CA ASP A 141 9.99 5.67 6.68
C ASP A 141 11.36 6.23 6.24
N PRO A 142 11.49 7.55 6.01
CA PRO A 142 12.77 8.17 5.70
C PRO A 142 13.77 8.12 6.88
N PRO A 143 15.06 7.78 6.66
CA PRO A 143 15.62 7.22 5.43
C PRO A 143 15.22 5.75 5.24
N ALA A 144 14.62 5.42 4.10
CA ALA A 144 14.21 4.05 3.80
C ALA A 144 15.37 3.21 3.23
N ASP A 145 15.34 1.90 3.47
CA ASP A 145 16.28 0.97 2.85
C ASP A 145 15.86 0.64 1.41
N PHE A 146 16.64 1.13 0.44
CA PHE A 146 16.46 0.83 -0.97
C PHE A 146 17.26 -0.41 -1.43
N GLU A 147 18.15 -0.94 -0.58
CA GLU A 147 19.10 -1.97 -0.95
C GLU A 147 18.68 -3.38 -0.51
N THR A 148 17.87 -3.51 0.52
CA THR A 148 17.40 -4.83 0.99
C THR A 148 16.69 -5.62 -0.12
N GLU A 149 17.16 -6.86 -0.35
CA GLU A 149 16.55 -7.79 -1.32
C GLU A 149 15.44 -8.63 -0.69
N GLU A 150 15.33 -8.63 0.65
CA GLU A 150 14.33 -9.39 1.38
C GLU A 150 12.93 -8.81 1.10
N PRO A 151 11.96 -9.66 0.68
CA PRO A 151 10.61 -9.20 0.39
C PRO A 151 9.90 -8.49 1.54
N PHE A 152 10.13 -8.94 2.78
CA PHE A 152 9.54 -8.38 3.99
C PHE A 152 10.64 -8.13 5.02
N ILE A 153 10.53 -7.03 5.75
CA ILE A 153 11.49 -6.60 6.76
C ILE A 153 10.78 -6.17 8.04
N VAL A 154 11.48 -6.33 9.16
CA VAL A 154 11.06 -5.72 10.44
C VAL A 154 11.61 -4.31 10.50
N VAL A 155 10.75 -3.34 10.73
CA VAL A 155 11.09 -1.93 10.85
C VAL A 155 10.72 -1.40 12.21
N ALA A 156 11.57 -0.53 12.77
CA ALA A 156 11.27 0.22 13.98
C ALA A 156 10.39 1.42 13.61
N LEU A 157 9.31 1.61 14.37
CA LEU A 157 8.42 2.74 14.18
C LEU A 157 8.98 3.96 14.89
N ASP A 158 9.06 5.08 14.17
CA ASP A 158 9.54 6.31 14.75
C ASP A 158 8.59 6.82 15.86
N ILE A 159 9.14 7.61 16.79
CA ILE A 159 8.34 8.10 17.93
C ILE A 159 7.20 9.05 17.50
N ALA A 160 7.36 9.77 16.39
CA ALA A 160 6.38 10.72 15.88
C ALA A 160 5.17 10.00 15.27
N CYS A 161 5.40 8.94 14.50
CA CYS A 161 4.43 7.99 13.97
C CYS A 161 3.66 7.36 15.12
N ARG A 162 4.36 6.88 16.16
CA ARG A 162 3.71 6.31 17.34
C ARG A 162 2.84 7.35 18.07
N GLN A 163 3.31 8.59 18.21
CA GLN A 163 2.53 9.69 18.77
C GLN A 163 1.31 10.06 17.92
N GLN A 164 1.42 9.99 16.60
CA GLN A 164 0.30 10.22 15.69
C GLN A 164 -0.78 9.17 15.87
N GLN A 165 -0.43 7.88 15.92
CA GLN A 165 -1.39 6.80 16.13
C GLN A 165 -2.17 6.96 17.44
N MET A 166 -1.50 7.38 18.52
CA MET A 166 -2.15 7.70 19.79
C MET A 166 -3.10 8.91 19.66
N LYS A 167 -2.65 10.01 19.01
CA LYS A 167 -3.47 11.23 18.82
C LYS A 167 -4.71 10.98 17.97
N GLU A 168 -4.62 10.08 16.99
CA GLU A 168 -5.74 9.64 16.16
C GLU A 168 -6.74 8.73 16.92
N GLY A 169 -6.44 8.36 18.17
CA GLY A 169 -7.34 7.60 19.03
C GLY A 169 -7.30 6.08 18.80
N TRP A 170 -6.31 5.59 18.06
CA TRP A 170 -6.14 4.16 17.82
C TRP A 170 -5.66 3.40 19.07
N PHE A 171 -4.94 4.10 19.96
CA PHE A 171 -4.40 3.58 21.21
C PHE A 171 -4.65 4.60 22.33
N ALA A 172 -4.89 4.11 23.55
CA ALA A 172 -5.13 4.99 24.70
C ALA A 172 -3.83 5.63 25.22
N HIS A 173 -2.72 4.88 25.13
CA HIS A 173 -1.41 5.29 25.62
C HIS A 173 -0.30 5.01 24.60
N ILE A 174 0.77 5.82 24.64
CA ILE A 174 1.93 5.65 23.73
C ILE A 174 2.61 4.29 23.90
N ASP A 175 2.61 3.75 25.12
CA ASP A 175 3.22 2.45 25.45
C ASP A 175 2.42 1.27 24.88
N GLU A 176 1.15 1.48 24.51
CA GLU A 176 0.33 0.50 23.81
C GLU A 176 0.58 0.52 22.29
N VAL A 177 1.18 1.60 21.78
CA VAL A 177 1.49 1.71 20.35
C VAL A 177 2.70 0.81 20.05
N PRO A 178 2.57 -0.15 19.12
CA PRO A 178 3.66 -1.02 18.71
C PRO A 178 4.95 -0.25 18.41
N THR A 179 6.09 -0.84 18.77
CA THR A 179 7.42 -0.25 18.53
C THR A 179 7.99 -0.67 17.18
N HIS A 180 7.47 -1.76 16.60
CA HIS A 180 7.92 -2.32 15.34
C HIS A 180 6.75 -2.78 14.48
N ALA A 181 7.00 -2.91 13.19
CA ALA A 181 6.07 -3.48 12.22
C ALA A 181 6.82 -4.43 11.27
N ILE A 182 6.09 -5.34 10.66
CA ILE A 182 6.54 -6.06 9.47
C ILE A 182 6.05 -5.26 8.27
N SER A 183 6.95 -4.97 7.33
CA SER A 183 6.65 -4.19 6.13
C SER A 183 7.21 -4.88 4.91
N MET A 184 6.48 -4.85 3.81
CA MET A 184 7.06 -5.15 2.50
C MET A 184 8.16 -4.13 2.18
N SER A 185 9.29 -4.60 1.67
CA SER A 185 10.41 -3.74 1.30
C SER A 185 10.15 -2.97 0.01
N ILE A 186 10.85 -1.86 -0.16
CA ILE A 186 10.74 -1.02 -1.36
C ILE A 186 11.09 -1.79 -2.63
N LYS A 187 12.19 -2.56 -2.62
CA LYS A 187 12.56 -3.40 -3.77
C LYS A 187 11.47 -4.40 -4.12
N GLN A 188 10.79 -4.98 -3.14
CA GLN A 188 9.69 -5.90 -3.40
C GLN A 188 8.45 -5.22 -3.98
N ILE A 189 8.10 -4.02 -3.51
CA ILE A 189 7.03 -3.21 -4.12
C ILE A 189 7.35 -2.95 -5.61
N LEU A 190 8.60 -2.58 -5.91
CA LEU A 190 9.07 -2.30 -7.28
C LEU A 190 9.18 -3.54 -8.18
N LYS A 191 9.15 -4.77 -7.63
CA LYS A 191 9.07 -6.02 -8.42
C LYS A 191 7.67 -6.25 -9.00
N SER A 192 6.66 -5.47 -8.61
CA SER A 192 5.29 -5.57 -9.13
C SER A 192 5.23 -5.11 -10.59
N ALA A 193 4.49 -5.82 -11.44
CA ALA A 193 4.40 -5.47 -12.86
C ALA A 193 3.75 -4.09 -13.11
N SER A 194 2.84 -3.67 -12.22
CA SER A 194 2.23 -2.35 -12.20
C SER A 194 2.04 -1.85 -10.76
N ILE A 195 2.09 -0.53 -10.57
CA ILE A 195 1.87 0.12 -9.29
C ILE A 195 0.76 1.17 -9.45
N ILE A 196 -0.28 1.05 -8.64
CA ILE A 196 -1.39 2.00 -8.54
C ILE A 196 -1.21 2.77 -7.24
N CYS A 197 -0.87 4.05 -7.36
CA CYS A 197 -0.53 4.91 -6.24
C CYS A 197 -1.63 5.97 -6.05
N SER A 198 -2.57 5.73 -5.14
CA SER A 198 -3.68 6.64 -4.83
C SER A 198 -3.32 7.55 -3.65
N VAL A 199 -3.35 8.87 -3.85
CA VAL A 199 -2.88 9.84 -2.85
C VAL A 199 -3.80 11.08 -2.77
N PRO A 200 -5.04 10.96 -2.27
CA PRO A 200 -5.87 12.14 -1.98
C PRO A 200 -5.40 12.87 -0.71
N ASP A 201 -5.99 14.05 -0.45
CA ASP A 201 -5.85 14.89 0.76
C ASP A 201 -4.68 15.90 0.72
N ALA A 202 -4.98 17.16 1.09
CA ALA A 202 -4.03 18.27 1.15
C ALA A 202 -2.82 17.98 2.06
N ARG A 203 -2.99 17.18 3.12
CA ARG A 203 -1.89 16.79 4.01
C ARG A 203 -0.79 16.03 3.28
N LYS A 204 -1.10 15.40 2.15
CA LYS A 204 -0.12 14.66 1.33
C LYS A 204 0.60 15.56 0.31
N ALA A 205 0.21 16.83 0.15
CA ALA A 205 0.71 17.68 -0.93
C ALA A 205 2.25 17.86 -0.91
N GLN A 206 2.85 18.00 0.27
CA GLN A 206 4.31 18.12 0.38
C GLN A 206 5.03 16.81 0.02
N ALA A 207 4.48 15.66 0.44
CA ALA A 207 5.03 14.35 0.10
C ALA A 207 4.92 14.07 -1.42
N VAL A 208 3.80 14.44 -2.03
CA VAL A 208 3.56 14.36 -3.47
C VAL A 208 4.55 15.25 -4.23
N TYR A 209 4.69 16.52 -3.81
CA TYR A 209 5.69 17.43 -4.37
C TYR A 209 7.09 16.84 -4.29
N ASN A 210 7.50 16.34 -3.12
CA ASN A 210 8.84 15.76 -2.93
C ASN A 210 9.05 14.52 -3.81
N THR A 211 8.05 13.63 -3.87
CA THR A 211 8.07 12.42 -4.70
C THR A 211 8.29 12.74 -6.18
N ILE A 212 7.64 13.79 -6.69
CA ILE A 212 7.66 14.13 -8.12
C ILE A 212 8.86 15.00 -8.49
N THR A 213 9.28 15.92 -7.62
CA THR A 213 10.23 17.00 -8.00
C THR A 213 11.63 16.85 -7.43
N GLN A 214 11.81 16.23 -6.26
CA GLN A 214 13.13 16.07 -5.64
C GLN A 214 13.92 14.93 -6.31
N PRO A 215 15.25 14.81 -6.15
CA PRO A 215 15.99 13.64 -6.61
C PRO A 215 15.48 12.33 -5.98
N VAL A 216 15.65 11.21 -6.68
CA VAL A 216 15.32 9.89 -6.12
C VAL A 216 16.24 9.64 -4.91
N SER A 217 15.67 9.44 -3.72
CA SER A 217 16.45 9.35 -2.48
C SER A 217 15.71 8.57 -1.39
N PRO A 218 16.42 7.80 -0.54
CA PRO A 218 15.91 7.27 0.72
C PRO A 218 15.23 8.28 1.64
N LEU A 219 15.59 9.57 1.55
CA LEU A 219 14.97 10.64 2.32
C LEU A 219 13.57 11.02 1.83
N TYR A 220 13.22 10.61 0.60
CA TYR A 220 11.89 10.74 0.01
C TYR A 220 11.49 9.38 -0.58
N PRO A 221 11.17 8.36 0.25
CA PRO A 221 11.07 6.97 -0.20
C PRO A 221 10.21 6.78 -1.46
N ALA A 222 9.03 7.39 -1.52
CA ALA A 222 8.12 7.32 -2.65
C ALA A 222 8.70 7.87 -3.98
N SER A 223 9.73 8.71 -3.94
CA SER A 223 10.43 9.19 -5.14
C SER A 223 11.00 8.06 -6.01
N ILE A 224 11.28 6.89 -5.40
CA ILE A 224 11.77 5.68 -6.10
C ILE A 224 10.75 5.13 -7.10
N LEU A 225 9.46 5.40 -6.90
CA LEU A 225 8.39 4.96 -7.81
C LEU A 225 8.57 5.51 -9.23
N ARG A 226 9.32 6.61 -9.40
CA ARG A 226 9.65 7.19 -10.72
C ARG A 226 10.54 6.30 -11.57
N ASN A 227 11.34 5.43 -10.93
CA ASN A 227 12.21 4.48 -11.63
C ASN A 227 11.43 3.27 -12.17
N HIS A 228 10.19 3.06 -11.73
CA HIS A 228 9.37 1.97 -12.20
C HIS A 228 8.56 2.38 -13.44
N PRO A 229 8.62 1.60 -14.55
CA PRO A 229 8.03 2.00 -15.82
C PRO A 229 6.50 2.09 -15.76
N ASN A 230 5.85 1.23 -14.96
CA ASN A 230 4.40 1.09 -14.89
C ASN A 230 3.82 1.61 -13.57
N THR A 231 4.30 2.76 -13.10
CA THR A 231 3.68 3.47 -11.98
C THR A 231 2.63 4.44 -12.48
N TYR A 232 1.43 4.35 -11.91
CA TYR A 232 0.30 5.26 -12.13
C TYR A 232 -0.02 5.97 -10.81
N VAL A 233 0.16 7.29 -10.78
CA VAL A 233 -0.07 8.13 -9.60
C VAL A 233 -1.37 8.90 -9.81
N TYR A 234 -2.29 8.71 -8.88
CA TYR A 234 -3.63 9.30 -8.88
C TYR A 234 -3.73 10.31 -7.74
N LEU A 235 -3.90 11.57 -8.10
CA LEU A 235 -3.96 12.71 -7.18
C LEU A 235 -5.33 13.39 -7.26
N ASP A 236 -5.72 14.06 -6.18
CA ASP A 236 -6.79 15.06 -6.21
C ASP A 236 -6.19 16.48 -6.28
N THR A 237 -7.02 17.49 -6.50
CA THR A 237 -6.56 18.90 -6.57
C THR A 237 -5.81 19.32 -5.30
N GLU A 238 -6.21 18.80 -4.15
CA GLU A 238 -5.62 19.14 -2.85
C GLU A 238 -4.21 18.56 -2.70
N SER A 239 -4.03 17.28 -2.98
CA SER A 239 -2.71 16.61 -2.95
C SER A 239 -1.78 17.06 -4.08
N ALA A 240 -2.33 17.55 -5.20
CA ALA A 240 -1.56 18.15 -6.28
C ALA A 240 -1.26 19.65 -6.07
N SER A 241 -1.76 20.29 -5.01
CA SER A 241 -1.77 21.76 -4.85
C SER A 241 -0.38 22.43 -4.85
N LEU A 242 0.67 21.68 -4.52
CA LEU A 242 2.06 22.18 -4.52
C LEU A 242 2.81 21.86 -5.82
N LEU A 243 2.21 21.12 -6.76
CA LEU A 243 2.88 20.76 -8.00
C LEU A 243 3.02 21.98 -8.94
N PRO A 244 4.17 22.11 -9.62
CA PRO A 244 4.32 23.04 -10.73
C PRO A 244 3.23 22.89 -11.78
N SER A 245 2.71 24.01 -12.28
CA SER A 245 1.59 24.04 -13.26
C SER A 245 1.90 23.43 -14.63
N ASN A 246 3.16 23.03 -14.87
CA ASN A 246 3.65 22.50 -16.13
C ASN A 246 3.95 20.99 -16.09
N LEU A 247 3.50 20.29 -15.05
CA LEU A 247 3.56 18.83 -14.90
C LEU A 247 2.27 18.15 -15.34
#